data_AF-A0A382Q4N6-F1
#
_entry.id   AF-A0A382Q4N6-F1
#
_cell.length_a   1.000
_cell.length_b   1.000
_cell.length_c   1.000
_cell.angle_alpha   90.00
_cell.angle_beta   90.00
_cell.angle_gamma   90.00
#
_symmetry.space_group_name_H-M   'P 1'
#
loop_
_entity.id
_entity.type
_entity.pdbx_description
1 polymer ?
#
loop_
_entity_poly.entity_id
_entity_poly.type
_entity_poly.pdbx_seq_one_letter_code
_entity_poly.pdbx_strand_id
1 'polypeptide(L)'
;EQLVDLFILGNRSFDVDIAAFRRISDGTGIKLYPCVDDHHATDGYLHPPIEVLRGVYSNWWHQGADGIQTFNFEHTLPSRDERVRLLHQQSYREMARPGNLRHMDKTFVLQRRGGGQGSTVVPNPEDWSTPRWMYYITIMLAPLPADLSNDWKADTLLMVYIADDLSPESNAVPAVSIHVLLSDPSAADQPLSGRLQPANIVTSKVHTLETIPPASDIVEYLELRVNNALLDSPSADRGWLVFPARPDQFAIGNNLIGIRVNRRDSERHHPMSIEKLEVHVRYSSDQSRD
;
A
#
# COMPACT_ATOMS: atom_id res chain seq x y z
N GLU A 1 -32.65 19.87 11.68
CA GLU A 1 -31.65 20.76 11.05
C GLU A 1 -30.67 19.93 10.24
N GLN A 2 -30.16 20.47 9.14
CA GLN A 2 -29.06 19.92 8.33
C GLN A 2 -27.79 20.73 8.65
N LEU A 3 -27.11 20.37 9.75
CA LEU A 3 -25.99 21.17 10.27
C LEU A 3 -24.69 21.04 9.46
N VAL A 4 -24.59 19.97 8.68
CA VAL A 4 -23.43 19.64 7.84
C VAL A 4 -23.91 19.01 6.54
N ASP A 5 -23.18 19.27 5.46
CA ASP A 5 -23.44 18.77 4.11
C ASP A 5 -22.23 18.04 3.50
N LEU A 6 -21.10 18.00 4.21
CA LEU A 6 -19.85 17.40 3.76
C LEU A 6 -19.11 16.73 4.92
N PHE A 7 -18.67 15.50 4.71
CA PHE A 7 -17.68 14.81 5.54
C PHE A 7 -16.38 14.63 4.77
N ILE A 8 -15.30 15.08 5.39
CA ILE A 8 -13.94 14.85 4.92
C ILE A 8 -13.39 13.67 5.72
N LEU A 9 -13.07 12.59 5.02
CA LEU A 9 -12.74 11.31 5.64
C LEU A 9 -11.25 11.03 5.56
N GLY A 10 -10.69 10.51 6.65
CA GLY A 10 -9.44 9.77 6.62
C GLY A 10 -8.23 10.51 6.02
N ASN A 11 -8.01 11.79 6.34
CA ASN A 11 -6.96 12.67 5.79
C ASN A 11 -5.56 12.03 5.56
N ARG A 12 -5.19 11.00 6.33
CA ARG A 12 -3.88 10.33 6.25
C ARG A 12 -3.95 8.87 5.79
N SER A 13 -5.16 8.31 5.74
CA SER A 13 -5.40 6.89 5.51
C SER A 13 -5.78 6.66 4.05
N PHE A 14 -5.09 5.73 3.39
CA PHE A 14 -5.54 5.20 2.11
C PHE A 14 -6.72 4.25 2.28
N ASP A 15 -6.80 3.53 3.41
CA ASP A 15 -7.93 2.69 3.76
C ASP A 15 -8.95 3.51 4.56
N VAL A 16 -10.05 3.85 3.89
CA VAL A 16 -11.17 4.62 4.44
C VAL A 16 -12.44 3.85 4.12
N ASP A 17 -13.21 3.47 5.15
CA ASP A 17 -14.48 2.75 5.00
C ASP A 17 -15.61 3.68 4.53
N ILE A 18 -15.47 4.17 3.29
CA ILE A 18 -16.43 5.09 2.66
C ILE A 18 -17.80 4.41 2.56
N ALA A 19 -17.83 3.10 2.34
CA ALA A 19 -19.07 2.34 2.29
C ALA A 19 -19.84 2.38 3.62
N ALA A 20 -19.17 2.29 4.78
CA ALA A 20 -19.81 2.48 6.08
C ALA A 20 -20.29 3.92 6.27
N PHE A 21 -19.48 4.91 5.94
CA PHE A 21 -19.89 6.31 6.00
C PHE A 21 -21.10 6.59 5.10
N ARG A 22 -21.19 5.93 3.94
CA ARG A 22 -22.35 6.01 3.04
C ARG A 22 -23.60 5.46 3.70
N ARG A 23 -23.52 4.28 4.34
CA ARG A 23 -24.67 3.68 5.03
C ARG A 23 -25.24 4.58 6.14
N ILE A 24 -24.38 5.26 6.89
CA ILE A 24 -24.83 6.14 7.99
C ILE A 24 -25.29 7.53 7.53
N SER A 25 -24.87 7.96 6.34
CA SER A 25 -25.25 9.26 5.75
C SER A 25 -26.36 9.13 4.70
N ASP A 26 -26.90 7.93 4.47
CA ASP A 26 -27.94 7.71 3.48
C ASP A 26 -29.18 8.56 3.75
N GLY A 27 -29.75 9.14 2.69
CA GLY A 27 -30.89 10.06 2.78
C GLY A 27 -30.61 11.44 3.41
N THR A 28 -29.40 11.72 3.91
CA THR A 28 -29.07 13.02 4.55
C THR A 28 -28.65 14.11 3.58
N GLY A 29 -28.21 13.73 2.37
CA GLY A 29 -27.59 14.64 1.40
C GLY A 29 -26.10 14.94 1.66
N ILE A 30 -25.52 14.42 2.75
CA ILE A 30 -24.11 14.62 3.09
C ILE A 30 -23.20 13.98 2.04
N LYS A 31 -22.20 14.75 1.61
CA LYS A 31 -21.17 14.33 0.67
C LYS A 31 -19.97 13.71 1.37
N LEU A 32 -19.39 12.67 0.77
CA LEU A 32 -18.24 11.94 1.33
C LEU A 32 -16.98 12.17 0.51
N TYR A 33 -16.00 12.85 1.11
CA TYR A 33 -14.75 13.24 0.47
C TYR A 33 -13.57 12.62 1.24
N PRO A 34 -13.09 11.42 0.88
CA PRO A 34 -11.79 10.95 1.36
C PRO A 34 -10.70 11.96 1.00
N CYS A 35 -9.73 12.09 1.88
CA CYS A 35 -8.68 13.09 1.75
C CYS A 35 -7.29 12.46 1.73
N VAL A 36 -6.46 12.91 0.78
CA VAL A 36 -5.03 12.58 0.72
C VAL A 36 -4.21 13.78 1.20
N ASP A 37 -3.35 13.57 2.19
CA ASP A 37 -2.39 14.55 2.68
C ASP A 37 -0.99 14.25 2.16
N ASP A 38 -0.39 15.22 1.48
CA ASP A 38 0.97 15.13 0.97
C ASP A 38 2.02 15.04 2.09
N HIS A 39 1.84 15.78 3.19
CA HIS A 39 2.84 15.86 4.24
C HIS A 39 2.69 14.79 5.31
N HIS A 40 1.49 14.21 5.38
CA HIS A 40 1.10 13.34 6.47
C HIS A 40 0.60 11.98 6.00
N ALA A 41 1.21 11.48 4.92
CA ALA A 41 0.89 10.17 4.37
C ALA A 41 1.16 9.04 5.37
N THR A 42 0.50 7.90 5.11
CA THR A 42 0.84 6.62 5.73
C THR A 42 2.32 6.30 5.58
N ASP A 43 2.88 5.65 6.61
CA ASP A 43 4.31 5.39 6.67
C ASP A 43 4.80 4.63 5.42
N GLY A 44 5.96 5.03 4.90
CA GLY A 44 6.51 4.46 3.66
C GLY A 44 5.91 4.94 2.35
N TYR A 45 4.89 5.81 2.35
CA TYR A 45 4.26 6.37 1.14
C TYR A 45 4.20 7.90 1.14
N LEU A 46 5.24 8.57 1.65
CA LEU A 46 5.44 10.00 1.39
C LEU A 46 5.87 10.18 -0.08
N HIS A 47 5.10 10.94 -0.86
CA HIS A 47 5.35 11.19 -2.30
C HIS A 47 5.50 9.90 -3.14
N PRO A 48 4.52 8.99 -3.11
CA PRO A 48 4.63 7.72 -3.81
C PRO A 48 4.54 7.93 -5.33
N PRO A 49 4.92 6.92 -6.14
CA PRO A 49 4.65 6.94 -7.58
C PRO A 49 3.15 7.19 -7.86
N ILE A 50 2.84 7.78 -9.01
CA ILE A 50 1.46 8.12 -9.38
C ILE A 50 0.56 6.88 -9.40
N GLU A 51 1.08 5.72 -9.74
CA GLU A 51 0.38 4.43 -9.78
C GLU A 51 -0.24 4.07 -8.42
N VAL A 52 0.43 4.40 -7.32
CA VAL A 52 -0.12 4.21 -5.96
C VAL A 52 -1.32 5.11 -5.75
N LEU A 53 -1.22 6.40 -6.11
CA LEU A 53 -2.33 7.34 -5.98
C LEU A 53 -3.51 6.94 -6.86
N ARG A 54 -3.27 6.45 -8.09
CA ARG A 54 -4.32 5.89 -8.95
C ARG A 54 -5.03 4.71 -8.30
N GLY A 55 -4.30 3.80 -7.66
CA GLY A 55 -4.88 2.68 -6.89
C GLY A 55 -5.75 3.16 -5.75
N VAL A 56 -5.26 4.11 -4.95
CA VAL A 56 -6.00 4.72 -3.83
C VAL A 56 -7.28 5.41 -4.31
N TYR A 57 -7.19 6.24 -5.36
CA TYR A 57 -8.36 6.94 -5.90
C TYR A 57 -9.37 5.97 -6.50
N SER A 58 -8.92 4.92 -7.17
CA SER A 58 -9.80 3.88 -7.72
C SER A 58 -10.57 3.17 -6.61
N ASN A 59 -9.88 2.81 -5.50
CA ASN A 59 -10.50 2.24 -4.31
C ASN A 59 -11.58 3.17 -3.72
N TRP A 60 -11.30 4.46 -3.61
CA TRP A 60 -12.25 5.43 -3.08
C TRP A 60 -13.47 5.65 -3.99
N TRP A 61 -13.24 5.76 -5.30
CA TRP A 61 -14.32 5.90 -6.27
C TRP A 61 -15.22 4.67 -6.28
N HIS A 62 -14.64 3.47 -6.27
CA HIS A 62 -15.40 2.23 -6.24
C HIS A 62 -16.25 2.09 -4.96
N GLN A 63 -15.75 2.55 -3.82
CA GLN A 63 -16.52 2.59 -2.56
C GLN A 63 -17.57 3.72 -2.52
N GLY A 64 -17.67 4.54 -3.56
CA GLY A 64 -18.71 5.55 -3.71
C GLY A 64 -18.37 6.89 -3.09
N ALA A 65 -17.11 7.34 -3.13
CA ALA A 65 -16.77 8.73 -2.83
C ALA A 65 -17.57 9.71 -3.72
N ASP A 66 -18.01 10.85 -3.16
CA ASP A 66 -18.62 11.94 -3.96
C ASP A 66 -17.55 12.83 -4.61
N GLY A 67 -16.35 12.83 -4.05
CA GLY A 67 -15.20 13.60 -4.50
C GLY A 67 -13.95 13.19 -3.74
N ILE A 68 -12.81 13.72 -4.14
CA ILE A 68 -11.52 13.50 -3.47
C ILE A 68 -10.99 14.85 -3.03
N GLN A 69 -10.64 14.95 -1.75
CA GLN A 69 -9.98 16.12 -1.20
C GLN A 69 -8.46 15.91 -1.15
N THR A 70 -7.73 16.99 -1.37
CA THR A 70 -6.27 17.02 -1.21
C THR A 70 -5.90 18.00 -0.11
N PHE A 71 -4.94 17.65 0.75
CA PHE A 71 -4.37 18.53 1.77
C PHE A 71 -2.86 18.63 1.56
N ASN A 72 -2.30 19.85 1.62
CA ASN A 72 -0.89 20.14 1.31
C ASN A 72 -0.42 19.79 -0.13
N PHE A 73 -1.34 19.56 -1.07
CA PHE A 73 -0.98 19.39 -2.48
C PHE A 73 -0.66 20.77 -3.08
N GLU A 74 0.62 20.99 -3.35
CA GLU A 74 1.12 22.23 -3.94
C GLU A 74 1.72 21.95 -5.31
N HIS A 75 1.28 22.67 -6.33
CA HIS A 75 1.77 22.50 -7.71
C HIS A 75 2.27 23.80 -8.36
N THR A 76 2.16 24.94 -7.66
CA THR A 76 2.44 26.27 -8.20
C THR A 76 3.62 26.99 -7.53
N LEU A 77 3.96 26.63 -6.29
CA LEU A 77 5.08 27.26 -5.58
C LEU A 77 6.44 26.65 -5.96
N PRO A 78 7.44 27.47 -6.36
CA PRO A 78 8.78 26.98 -6.75
C PRO A 78 9.63 26.44 -5.59
N SER A 79 9.19 26.58 -4.34
CA SER A 79 9.96 26.19 -3.16
C SER A 79 9.97 24.68 -2.86
N ARG A 80 9.29 23.86 -3.67
CA ARG A 80 9.23 22.41 -3.52
C ARG A 80 10.09 21.66 -4.54
N ASP A 81 10.48 20.43 -4.17
CA ASP A 81 11.04 19.42 -5.08
C ASP A 81 10.15 19.29 -6.33
N GLU A 82 10.75 19.46 -7.51
CA GLU A 82 10.08 19.43 -8.80
C GLU A 82 9.30 18.13 -9.02
N ARG A 83 9.81 16.99 -8.53
CA ARG A 83 9.14 15.69 -8.66
C ARG A 83 7.80 15.68 -7.95
N VAL A 84 7.75 16.26 -6.75
CA VAL A 84 6.53 16.36 -5.94
C VAL A 84 5.53 17.29 -6.61
N ARG A 85 6.00 18.41 -7.16
CA ARG A 85 5.16 19.36 -7.92
C ARG A 85 4.52 18.68 -9.14
N LEU A 86 5.29 17.90 -9.90
CA LEU A 86 4.82 17.16 -11.07
C LEU A 86 3.83 16.05 -10.67
N LEU A 87 4.10 15.33 -9.59
CA LEU A 87 3.19 14.33 -9.03
C LEU A 87 1.83 14.94 -8.67
N HIS A 88 1.82 16.08 -7.97
CA HIS A 88 0.56 16.76 -7.62
C HIS A 88 -0.19 17.26 -8.85
N GLN A 89 0.51 17.85 -9.81
CA GLN A 89 -0.09 18.30 -11.06
C GLN A 89 -0.74 17.14 -11.82
N GLN A 90 -0.06 15.99 -11.90
CA GLN A 90 -0.59 14.79 -12.53
C GLN A 90 -1.79 14.24 -11.75
N SER A 91 -1.70 14.18 -10.42
CA SER A 91 -2.79 13.73 -9.54
C SER A 91 -4.07 14.55 -9.76
N TYR A 92 -3.97 15.89 -9.82
CA TYR A 92 -5.13 16.75 -10.10
C TYR A 92 -5.77 16.48 -11.46
N ARG A 93 -4.99 16.14 -12.49
CA ARG A 93 -5.52 15.82 -13.83
C ARG A 93 -6.26 14.48 -13.85
N GLU A 94 -5.77 13.51 -13.09
CA GLU A 94 -6.26 12.13 -13.15
C GLU A 94 -7.39 11.86 -12.15
N MET A 95 -7.32 12.40 -10.92
CA MET A 95 -8.23 12.03 -9.83
C MET A 95 -9.67 12.51 -10.01
N ALA A 96 -9.89 13.57 -10.79
CA ALA A 96 -11.15 14.33 -10.81
C ALA A 96 -12.35 13.56 -11.40
N ARG A 97 -12.13 12.45 -12.12
CA ARG A 97 -13.21 11.62 -12.68
C ARG A 97 -12.83 10.15 -12.60
N PRO A 98 -13.69 9.26 -12.05
CA PRO A 98 -13.41 7.82 -11.98
C PRO A 98 -13.00 7.21 -13.32
N GLY A 99 -13.67 7.59 -14.41
CA GLY A 99 -13.39 7.07 -15.75
C GLY A 99 -12.00 7.43 -16.30
N ASN A 100 -11.33 8.44 -15.74
CA ASN A 100 -9.98 8.82 -16.18
C ASN A 100 -8.94 7.75 -15.80
N LEU A 101 -9.16 7.02 -14.70
CA LEU A 101 -8.23 6.03 -14.15
C LEU A 101 -8.36 4.66 -14.83
N ARG A 102 -9.38 4.45 -15.65
CA ARG A 102 -9.59 3.19 -16.36
C ARG A 102 -8.40 2.88 -17.28
N HIS A 103 -7.92 1.65 -17.22
CA HIS A 103 -6.77 1.13 -17.96
C HIS A 103 -5.47 1.94 -17.80
N MET A 104 -5.32 2.70 -16.72
CA MET A 104 -4.03 3.22 -16.30
C MET A 104 -3.36 2.24 -15.35
N ASP A 105 -2.03 2.12 -15.44
CA ASP A 105 -1.23 1.38 -14.48
C ASP A 105 -1.52 1.83 -13.05
N LYS A 106 -1.68 0.85 -12.16
CA LYS A 106 -2.05 1.05 -10.75
C LYS A 106 -1.22 0.17 -9.84
N THR A 107 -1.00 0.68 -8.64
CA THR A 107 -0.44 -0.06 -7.53
C THR A 107 -1.43 0.01 -6.36
N PHE A 108 -1.98 -1.14 -5.97
CA PHE A 108 -2.83 -1.26 -4.78
C PHE A 108 -1.96 -1.66 -3.59
N VAL A 109 -2.05 -0.92 -2.50
CA VAL A 109 -1.06 -1.02 -1.41
C VAL A 109 -1.72 -1.40 -0.09
N LEU A 110 -0.99 -2.15 0.74
CA LEU A 110 -1.28 -2.22 2.18
C LEU A 110 -0.58 -1.10 2.92
N GLN A 111 -1.33 -0.45 3.79
CA GLN A 111 -0.81 0.62 4.60
C GLN A 111 0.13 0.10 5.69
N ARG A 112 1.08 0.95 6.03
CA ARG A 112 1.92 0.82 7.20
C ARG A 112 1.47 1.81 8.26
N ARG A 113 1.34 1.32 9.50
CA ARG A 113 0.90 2.12 10.65
C ARG A 113 1.81 3.33 10.86
N GLY A 114 1.33 4.34 11.57
CA GLY A 114 2.09 5.56 11.82
C GLY A 114 2.13 6.51 10.62
N GLY A 115 3.27 7.21 10.47
CA GLY A 115 3.52 8.13 9.36
C GLY A 115 3.17 9.60 9.65
N GLY A 116 3.68 10.47 8.80
CA GLY A 116 3.36 11.90 8.74
C GLY A 116 3.93 12.81 9.83
N GLN A 117 4.36 12.30 10.97
CA GLN A 117 4.92 13.10 12.07
C GLN A 117 6.17 12.42 12.64
N GLY A 118 6.96 13.17 13.42
CA GLY A 118 8.09 12.60 14.17
C GLY A 118 7.64 11.68 15.30
N SER A 119 8.57 10.84 15.76
CA SER A 119 8.37 9.85 16.83
C SER A 119 7.90 10.44 18.17
N THR A 120 8.10 11.74 18.39
CA THR A 120 7.59 12.46 19.57
C THR A 120 6.06 12.61 19.58
N VAL A 121 5.41 12.47 18.43
CA VAL A 121 3.96 12.59 18.27
C VAL A 121 3.32 11.25 17.94
N VAL A 122 3.91 10.52 16.99
CA VAL A 122 3.46 9.19 16.54
C VAL A 122 4.69 8.29 16.53
N PRO A 123 4.77 7.23 17.38
CA PRO A 123 5.88 6.30 17.37
C PRO A 123 6.09 5.71 15.98
N ASN A 124 7.35 5.47 15.65
CA ASN A 124 7.65 4.81 14.40
C ASN A 124 7.17 3.34 14.47
N PRO A 125 6.84 2.71 13.32
CA PRO A 125 6.30 1.36 13.33
C PRO A 125 7.25 0.28 13.87
N GLU A 126 8.56 0.50 13.76
CA GLU A 126 9.61 -0.40 14.27
C GLU A 126 9.82 -0.34 15.79
N ASP A 127 9.31 0.70 16.45
CA ASP A 127 9.34 0.87 17.92
C ASP A 127 7.94 1.27 18.42
N TRP A 128 6.95 0.49 18.00
CA TRP A 128 5.55 0.87 18.18
C TRP A 128 5.13 0.79 19.66
N SER A 129 4.59 1.90 20.15
CA SER A 129 3.81 1.94 21.39
C SER A 129 2.48 2.64 21.11
N THR A 130 1.44 2.32 21.88
CA THR A 130 0.14 2.98 21.70
C THR A 130 0.28 4.48 21.96
N PRO A 131 0.03 5.35 20.96
CA PRO A 131 0.14 6.80 21.13
C PRO A 131 -0.82 7.26 22.23
N ARG A 132 -0.33 8.00 23.23
CA ARG A 132 -1.18 8.44 24.36
C ARG A 132 -1.77 9.84 24.20
N TRP A 133 -1.29 10.60 23.23
CA TRP A 133 -1.74 11.98 23.01
C TRP A 133 -3.02 12.03 22.17
N MET A 134 -3.06 11.39 20.99
CA MET A 134 -4.25 11.30 20.13
C MET A 134 -4.14 10.22 19.05
N TYR A 135 -5.28 9.66 18.64
CA TYR A 135 -5.37 8.56 17.66
C TYR A 135 -5.64 9.00 16.20
N TYR A 136 -6.07 10.24 15.98
CA TYR A 136 -6.54 10.65 14.66
C TYR A 136 -5.42 10.85 13.61
N ILE A 137 -4.15 10.69 13.99
CA ILE A 137 -2.98 10.88 13.09
C ILE A 137 -2.10 9.64 12.92
N THR A 138 -2.50 8.48 13.45
CA THR A 138 -1.57 7.38 13.72
C THR A 138 -1.82 6.13 12.86
N ILE A 139 -2.91 6.09 12.08
CA ILE A 139 -3.30 4.96 11.22
C ILE A 139 -3.12 3.62 11.94
N MET A 140 -3.59 3.54 13.20
CA MET A 140 -3.21 2.46 14.12
C MET A 140 -3.60 1.06 13.65
N LEU A 141 -4.64 0.98 12.83
CA LEU A 141 -5.21 -0.29 12.34
C LEU A 141 -4.57 -0.74 11.03
N ALA A 142 -3.64 0.03 10.46
CA ALA A 142 -2.88 -0.44 9.31
C ALA A 142 -2.09 -1.71 9.68
N PRO A 143 -2.10 -2.73 8.82
CA PRO A 143 -1.59 -4.05 9.19
C PRO A 143 -0.06 -4.13 9.19
N LEU A 144 0.63 -3.23 8.49
CA LEU A 144 2.10 -3.30 8.37
C LEU A 144 2.83 -2.41 9.40
N PRO A 145 4.06 -2.77 9.84
CA PRO A 145 4.72 -4.06 9.58
C PRO A 145 3.96 -5.21 10.21
N ALA A 146 3.92 -6.36 9.54
CA ALA A 146 3.26 -7.57 10.03
C ALA A 146 4.28 -8.66 10.34
N ASP A 147 4.09 -9.38 11.43
CA ASP A 147 4.96 -10.50 11.79
C ASP A 147 4.82 -11.65 10.78
N LEU A 148 5.95 -12.23 10.39
CA LEU A 148 6.04 -13.40 9.54
C LEU A 148 6.83 -14.49 10.25
N SER A 149 6.08 -15.50 10.74
CA SER A 149 6.65 -16.64 11.45
C SER A 149 7.50 -17.52 10.55
N ASN A 150 8.61 -18.04 11.10
CA ASN A 150 9.44 -19.05 10.44
C ASN A 150 8.95 -20.49 10.71
N ASP A 151 7.92 -20.68 11.54
CA ASP A 151 7.50 -22.01 12.00
C ASP A 151 6.57 -22.77 11.05
N TRP A 152 6.31 -22.24 9.86
CA TRP A 152 5.52 -22.83 8.76
C TRP A 152 4.09 -23.30 9.11
N LYS A 153 3.59 -23.01 10.32
CA LYS A 153 2.29 -23.54 10.80
C LYS A 153 1.10 -22.76 10.27
N ALA A 154 1.24 -21.46 10.08
CA ALA A 154 0.17 -20.58 9.66
C ALA A 154 0.66 -19.55 8.64
N ASP A 155 -0.25 -19.13 7.78
CA ASP A 155 -0.03 -18.00 6.89
C ASP A 155 -0.23 -16.70 7.70
N THR A 156 0.63 -15.71 7.46
CA THR A 156 0.31 -14.32 7.80
C THR A 156 -0.74 -13.83 6.80
N LEU A 157 -1.96 -13.61 7.29
CA LEU A 157 -3.12 -13.23 6.48
C LEU A 157 -3.29 -11.71 6.45
N LEU A 158 -3.36 -11.15 5.24
CA LEU A 158 -3.49 -9.72 4.98
C LEU A 158 -4.60 -9.46 3.95
N MET A 159 -5.27 -8.32 4.05
CA MET A 159 -6.40 -7.96 3.19
C MET A 159 -6.08 -6.73 2.35
N VAL A 160 -5.98 -6.88 1.03
CA VAL A 160 -5.77 -5.77 0.09
C VAL A 160 -7.05 -5.48 -0.69
N TYR A 161 -7.45 -4.22 -0.75
CA TYR A 161 -8.60 -3.79 -1.53
C TYR A 161 -8.19 -3.42 -2.96
N ILE A 162 -8.85 -3.99 -3.95
CA ILE A 162 -8.62 -3.74 -5.38
C ILE A 162 -9.96 -3.35 -6.01
N ALA A 163 -10.09 -2.10 -6.43
CA ALA A 163 -11.31 -1.60 -7.09
C ALA A 163 -11.53 -2.16 -8.50
N ASP A 164 -10.46 -2.54 -9.19
CA ASP A 164 -10.51 -2.87 -10.61
C ASP A 164 -10.97 -4.32 -10.82
N ASP A 165 -11.85 -4.52 -11.78
CA ASP A 165 -12.32 -5.85 -12.19
C ASP A 165 -11.31 -6.49 -13.16
N LEU A 166 -10.28 -7.12 -12.62
CA LEU A 166 -9.14 -7.61 -13.41
C LEU A 166 -9.51 -8.84 -14.27
N SER A 167 -10.42 -9.70 -13.80
CA SER A 167 -10.78 -10.96 -14.45
C SER A 167 -11.35 -10.78 -15.88
N PRO A 168 -12.42 -10.00 -16.10
CA PRO A 168 -12.96 -9.77 -17.44
C PRO A 168 -12.07 -8.89 -18.32
N GLU A 169 -11.15 -8.13 -17.72
CA GLU A 169 -10.20 -7.27 -18.44
C GLU A 169 -8.85 -7.95 -18.70
N SER A 170 -8.75 -9.27 -18.58
CA SER A 170 -7.49 -10.03 -18.76
C SER A 170 -6.72 -9.72 -20.06
N ASN A 171 -7.41 -9.38 -21.16
CA ASN A 171 -6.76 -8.96 -22.41
C ASN A 171 -6.14 -7.55 -22.33
N ALA A 172 -6.69 -6.67 -21.49
CA ALA A 172 -6.20 -5.32 -21.26
C ALA A 172 -5.19 -5.25 -20.10
N VAL A 173 -5.05 -6.33 -19.32
CA VAL A 173 -4.14 -6.44 -18.17
C VAL A 173 -3.02 -7.45 -18.51
N PRO A 174 -1.98 -7.05 -19.26
CA PRO A 174 -0.90 -7.95 -19.66
C PRO A 174 -0.07 -8.48 -18.49
N ALA A 175 -0.06 -7.80 -17.33
CA ALA A 175 0.69 -8.27 -16.17
C ALA A 175 0.08 -7.83 -14.83
N VAL A 176 0.02 -8.77 -13.89
CA VAL A 176 -0.24 -8.52 -12.47
C VAL A 176 0.89 -9.15 -11.66
N SER A 177 1.36 -8.46 -10.63
CA SER A 177 2.38 -9.00 -9.72
C SER A 177 2.17 -8.51 -8.30
N ILE A 178 2.57 -9.32 -7.33
CA ILE A 178 2.58 -8.95 -5.92
C ILE A 178 4.02 -8.77 -5.47
N HIS A 179 4.30 -7.59 -4.94
CA HIS A 179 5.62 -7.19 -4.47
C HIS A 179 5.60 -7.19 -2.96
N VAL A 180 6.50 -7.96 -2.35
CA VAL A 180 6.63 -8.07 -0.90
C VAL A 180 8.03 -7.64 -0.50
N LEU A 181 8.11 -6.80 0.52
CA LEU A 181 9.36 -6.37 1.13
C LEU A 181 9.47 -6.97 2.53
N LEU A 182 10.58 -7.63 2.83
CA LEU A 182 10.81 -8.30 4.11
C LEU A 182 12.03 -7.72 4.84
N SER A 183 11.95 -7.63 6.17
CA SER A 183 13.14 -7.54 7.02
C SER A 183 13.32 -8.82 7.83
N ASP A 184 14.58 -9.22 7.99
CA ASP A 184 14.99 -10.40 8.74
C ASP A 184 16.11 -10.04 9.72
N PRO A 185 15.77 -9.84 11.00
CA PRO A 185 16.75 -9.56 12.04
C PRO A 185 17.82 -10.65 12.16
N SER A 186 17.50 -11.90 11.83
CA SER A 186 18.46 -13.03 11.88
C SER A 186 19.53 -12.94 10.81
N ALA A 187 19.30 -12.15 9.76
CA ALA A 187 20.27 -11.92 8.72
C ALA A 187 21.23 -10.78 9.07
N ALA A 188 20.95 -9.96 10.10
CA ALA A 188 21.63 -8.68 10.38
C ALA A 188 23.17 -8.73 10.44
N ASP A 189 23.75 -9.87 10.82
CA ASP A 189 25.21 -10.06 10.93
C ASP A 189 25.86 -10.78 9.73
N GLN A 190 25.08 -11.24 8.74
CA GLN A 190 25.61 -11.98 7.58
C GLN A 190 26.32 -11.07 6.56
N PRO A 191 27.20 -11.54 5.67
CA PRO A 191 27.72 -10.69 4.59
C PRO A 191 26.60 -10.21 3.65
N LEU A 192 26.60 -8.94 3.23
CA LEU A 192 25.60 -8.40 2.29
C LEU A 192 25.52 -9.19 0.98
N SER A 193 26.62 -9.80 0.53
CA SER A 193 26.67 -10.61 -0.69
C SER A 193 25.83 -11.90 -0.62
N GLY A 194 25.47 -12.36 0.59
CA GLY A 194 24.61 -13.52 0.79
C GLY A 194 23.12 -13.16 0.95
N ARG A 195 22.78 -11.87 0.92
CA ARG A 195 21.44 -11.36 1.21
C ARG A 195 20.78 -10.77 -0.04
N LEU A 196 19.48 -10.54 0.04
CA LEU A 196 18.81 -9.64 -0.91
C LEU A 196 19.40 -8.23 -0.84
N GLN A 197 19.22 -7.45 -1.89
CA GLN A 197 19.63 -6.04 -1.89
C GLN A 197 18.81 -5.26 -0.84
N PRO A 198 19.41 -4.30 -0.11
CA PRO A 198 18.65 -3.37 0.71
C PRO A 198 17.64 -2.60 -0.14
N ALA A 199 16.42 -2.47 0.38
CA ALA A 199 15.39 -1.61 -0.21
C ALA A 199 14.85 -0.63 0.81
N ASN A 200 14.40 0.53 0.32
CA ASN A 200 13.82 1.57 1.14
C ASN A 200 12.41 1.19 1.59
N ILE A 201 12.20 1.15 2.91
CA ILE A 201 10.86 1.03 3.51
C ILE A 201 10.25 2.42 3.64
N VAL A 202 11.00 3.36 4.22
CA VAL A 202 10.52 4.71 4.49
C VAL A 202 11.55 5.74 4.02
N THR A 203 11.06 6.75 3.31
CA THR A 203 11.74 8.04 3.19
C THR A 203 10.74 9.10 3.62
N SER A 204 10.99 9.73 4.77
CA SER A 204 10.13 10.79 5.31
C SER A 204 10.94 12.05 5.65
N LYS A 205 10.25 13.10 6.09
CA LYS A 205 10.91 14.34 6.55
C LYS A 205 11.76 14.16 7.80
N VAL A 206 11.51 13.11 8.59
CA VAL A 206 12.03 12.96 9.96
C VAL A 206 12.85 11.69 10.16
N HIS A 207 12.78 10.75 9.21
CA HIS A 207 13.35 9.42 9.35
C HIS A 207 13.43 8.72 7.98
N THR A 208 14.48 7.93 7.78
CA THR A 208 14.65 6.99 6.66
C THR A 208 14.84 5.60 7.22
N LEU A 209 14.21 4.60 6.61
CA LEU A 209 14.31 3.19 6.97
C LEU A 209 14.59 2.34 5.74
N GLU A 210 15.53 1.42 5.87
CA GLU A 210 15.80 0.38 4.90
C GLU A 210 15.55 -0.99 5.55
N THR A 211 15.29 -1.99 4.72
CA THR A 211 15.19 -3.37 5.17
C THR A 211 16.47 -3.86 5.81
N ILE A 212 16.34 -4.77 6.78
CA ILE A 212 17.41 -5.75 7.08
C ILE A 212 17.18 -6.92 6.13
N PRO A 213 17.87 -7.03 4.98
CA PRO A 213 17.42 -7.94 3.93
C PRO A 213 17.63 -9.39 4.36
N PRO A 214 16.69 -10.30 4.09
CA PRO A 214 16.87 -11.73 4.34
C PRO A 214 17.99 -12.31 3.47
N ALA A 215 18.43 -13.52 3.83
CA ALA A 215 19.31 -14.31 2.99
C ALA A 215 18.69 -14.52 1.59
N SER A 216 19.53 -14.56 0.55
CA SER A 216 19.09 -14.58 -0.85
C SER A 216 18.32 -15.84 -1.24
N ASP A 217 18.51 -16.94 -0.52
CA ASP A 217 17.79 -18.20 -0.67
C ASP A 217 16.35 -18.14 -0.13
N ILE A 218 15.92 -17.03 0.50
CA ILE A 218 14.55 -16.87 1.01
C ILE A 218 13.47 -17.12 -0.06
N VAL A 219 13.80 -16.88 -1.32
CA VAL A 219 12.93 -17.13 -2.48
C VAL A 219 12.48 -18.60 -2.59
N GLU A 220 13.27 -19.54 -2.06
CA GLU A 220 12.98 -20.98 -2.09
C GLU A 220 12.01 -21.41 -0.98
N TYR A 221 11.85 -20.57 0.04
CA TYR A 221 11.09 -20.90 1.25
C TYR A 221 9.76 -20.14 1.32
N LEU A 222 9.53 -19.12 0.50
CA LEU A 222 8.31 -18.33 0.55
C LEU A 222 7.19 -18.93 -0.31
N GLU A 223 6.02 -19.02 0.29
CA GLU A 223 4.76 -19.29 -0.40
C GLU A 223 3.83 -18.10 -0.25
N LEU A 224 3.21 -17.67 -1.35
CA LEU A 224 2.18 -16.64 -1.37
C LEU A 224 0.91 -17.18 -2.01
N ARG A 225 -0.23 -16.90 -1.37
CA ARG A 225 -1.57 -17.20 -1.88
C ARG A 225 -2.38 -15.92 -2.06
N VAL A 226 -3.15 -15.87 -3.14
CA VAL A 226 -4.18 -14.84 -3.37
C VAL A 226 -5.52 -15.54 -3.46
N ASN A 227 -6.46 -15.20 -2.58
CA ASN A 227 -7.79 -15.84 -2.53
C ASN A 227 -7.68 -17.38 -2.55
N ASN A 228 -6.72 -17.92 -1.78
CA ASN A 228 -6.38 -19.34 -1.69
C ASN A 228 -5.75 -19.97 -2.96
N ALA A 229 -5.50 -19.22 -4.02
CA ALA A 229 -4.70 -19.66 -5.16
C ALA A 229 -3.20 -19.49 -4.86
N LEU A 230 -2.45 -20.58 -4.83
CA LEU A 230 -0.99 -20.57 -4.69
C LEU A 230 -0.34 -19.95 -5.94
N LEU A 231 0.59 -19.03 -5.74
CA LEU A 231 1.39 -18.43 -6.80
C LEU A 231 2.69 -19.19 -7.03
N ASP A 232 3.30 -18.95 -8.20
CA ASP A 232 4.65 -19.42 -8.51
C ASP A 232 5.68 -18.73 -7.59
N SER A 233 6.86 -19.35 -7.47
CA SER A 233 7.96 -18.81 -6.67
C SER A 233 8.33 -17.38 -7.07
N PRO A 234 8.70 -16.52 -6.11
CA PRO A 234 9.05 -15.15 -6.41
C PRO A 234 10.43 -15.05 -7.07
N SER A 235 10.61 -14.00 -7.88
CA SER A 235 11.95 -13.50 -8.22
C SER A 235 12.35 -12.37 -7.28
N ALA A 236 13.65 -12.21 -7.03
CA ALA A 236 14.17 -11.03 -6.34
C ALA A 236 14.49 -9.91 -7.34
N ASP A 237 13.97 -8.71 -7.10
CA ASP A 237 14.29 -7.50 -7.86
C ASP A 237 14.52 -6.31 -6.91
N ARG A 238 15.76 -5.82 -6.84
CA ARG A 238 16.16 -4.66 -6.01
C ARG A 238 15.64 -4.73 -4.56
N GLY A 239 15.73 -5.92 -3.96
CA GLY A 239 15.30 -6.18 -2.59
C GLY A 239 13.84 -6.60 -2.43
N TRP A 240 13.01 -6.41 -3.46
CA TRP A 240 11.62 -6.88 -3.48
C TRP A 240 11.53 -8.34 -3.91
N LEU A 241 10.59 -9.05 -3.30
CA LEU A 241 10.16 -10.37 -3.72
C LEU A 241 8.93 -10.21 -4.60
N VAL A 242 9.07 -10.52 -5.88
CA VAL A 242 8.07 -10.28 -6.91
C VAL A 242 7.42 -11.60 -7.31
N PHE A 243 6.16 -11.77 -6.94
CA PHE A 243 5.34 -12.93 -7.28
C PHE A 243 4.51 -12.61 -8.54
N PRO A 244 4.68 -13.35 -9.64
CA PRO A 244 3.79 -13.23 -10.78
C PRO A 244 2.38 -13.72 -10.39
N ALA A 245 1.37 -12.98 -10.80
CA ALA A 245 -0.03 -13.33 -10.57
C ALA A 245 -0.83 -13.19 -11.87
N ARG A 246 -2.04 -13.74 -11.89
CA ARG A 246 -2.95 -13.66 -13.03
C ARG A 246 -4.19 -12.83 -12.68
N PRO A 247 -4.77 -12.08 -13.64
CA PRO A 247 -5.97 -11.28 -13.41
C PRO A 247 -7.15 -12.08 -12.83
N ASP A 248 -7.29 -13.36 -13.20
CA ASP A 248 -8.38 -14.26 -12.79
C ASP A 248 -8.30 -14.72 -11.31
N GLN A 249 -7.19 -14.41 -10.62
CA GLN A 249 -7.00 -14.74 -9.20
C GLN A 249 -7.54 -13.65 -8.27
N PHE A 250 -7.88 -12.47 -8.81
CA PHE A 250 -8.33 -11.31 -8.04
C PHE A 250 -9.83 -11.09 -8.19
N ALA A 251 -10.45 -10.64 -7.11
CA ALA A 251 -11.83 -10.19 -7.05
C ALA A 251 -11.89 -8.67 -6.88
N ILE A 252 -13.01 -8.07 -7.24
CA ILE A 252 -13.30 -6.69 -6.89
C ILE A 252 -13.47 -6.58 -5.36
N GLY A 253 -12.84 -5.56 -4.78
CA GLY A 253 -12.84 -5.28 -3.36
C GLY A 253 -11.75 -6.06 -2.62
N ASN A 254 -12.14 -6.70 -1.54
CA ASN A 254 -11.24 -7.32 -0.58
C ASN A 254 -10.65 -8.63 -1.10
N ASN A 255 -9.32 -8.68 -1.27
CA ASN A 255 -8.55 -9.86 -1.67
C ASN A 255 -7.67 -10.35 -0.51
N LEU A 256 -7.79 -11.64 -0.19
CA LEU A 256 -7.03 -12.27 0.90
C LEU A 256 -5.65 -12.69 0.40
N ILE A 257 -4.60 -12.15 1.01
CA ILE A 257 -3.22 -12.53 0.77
C ILE A 257 -2.71 -13.35 1.96
N GLY A 258 -2.25 -14.57 1.69
CA GLY A 258 -1.59 -15.42 2.68
C GLY A 258 -0.11 -15.56 2.35
N ILE A 259 0.77 -15.20 3.28
CA ILE A 259 2.22 -15.34 3.12
C ILE A 259 2.75 -16.29 4.18
N ARG A 260 3.58 -17.24 3.78
CA ARG A 260 4.18 -18.22 4.69
C ARG A 260 5.63 -18.50 4.32
N VAL A 261 6.44 -18.70 5.36
CA VAL A 261 7.80 -19.23 5.23
C VAL A 261 7.75 -20.72 5.51
N ASN A 262 8.19 -21.53 4.56
CA ASN A 262 8.23 -22.97 4.63
C ASN A 262 9.63 -23.44 5.02
N ARG A 263 9.74 -24.48 5.85
CA ARG A 263 11.00 -25.21 6.12
C ARG A 263 12.20 -24.37 6.60
N ARG A 264 11.96 -23.21 7.23
CA ARG A 264 13.01 -22.44 7.91
C ARG A 264 13.07 -22.81 9.39
N ASP A 265 14.27 -22.98 9.94
CA ASP A 265 14.44 -23.40 11.34
C ASP A 265 14.04 -22.28 12.32
N SER A 266 12.86 -22.40 12.92
CA SER A 266 12.32 -21.41 13.86
C SER A 266 13.10 -21.33 15.18
N GLU A 267 13.94 -22.31 15.52
CA GLU A 267 14.78 -22.26 16.73
C GLU A 267 16.05 -21.42 16.52
N ARG A 268 16.45 -21.22 15.26
CA ARG A 268 17.67 -20.49 14.88
C ARG A 268 17.41 -19.11 14.30
N HIS A 269 16.16 -18.80 13.96
CA HIS A 269 15.79 -17.58 13.28
C HIS A 269 14.68 -16.83 14.02
N HIS A 270 14.94 -15.56 14.33
CA HIS A 270 13.92 -14.61 14.76
C HIS A 270 12.84 -14.44 13.69
N PRO A 271 11.57 -14.19 14.08
CA PRO A 271 10.52 -13.85 13.13
C PRO A 271 10.93 -12.70 12.22
N MET A 272 10.55 -12.81 10.94
CA MET A 272 10.71 -11.73 9.98
C MET A 272 9.52 -10.76 10.08
N SER A 273 9.65 -9.59 9.45
CA SER A 273 8.57 -8.64 9.27
C SER A 273 8.27 -8.44 7.79
N ILE A 274 6.99 -8.42 7.44
CA ILE A 274 6.50 -7.90 6.16
C ILE A 274 6.42 -6.39 6.29
N GLU A 275 7.27 -5.68 5.55
CA GLU A 275 7.45 -4.24 5.68
C GLU A 275 6.57 -3.46 4.70
N LYS A 276 6.39 -4.01 3.49
CA LYS A 276 5.51 -3.51 2.42
C LYS A 276 4.88 -4.65 1.65
N LEU A 277 3.67 -4.40 1.15
CA LEU A 277 2.97 -5.27 0.23
C LEU A 277 2.22 -4.41 -0.80
N GLU A 278 2.50 -4.67 -2.07
CA GLU A 278 1.94 -3.93 -3.20
C GLU A 278 1.47 -4.88 -4.29
N VAL A 279 0.28 -4.65 -4.85
CA VAL A 279 -0.23 -5.33 -6.04
C VAL A 279 -0.09 -4.39 -7.22
N HIS A 280 0.81 -4.72 -8.13
CA HIS A 280 1.10 -3.95 -9.33
C HIS A 280 0.27 -4.49 -10.49
N VAL A 281 -0.53 -3.63 -11.10
CA VAL A 281 -1.36 -3.94 -12.27
C VAL A 281 -0.88 -3.09 -13.43
N ARG A 282 -0.40 -3.75 -14.48
CA ARG A 282 0.01 -3.11 -15.74
C ARG A 282 -1.09 -3.29 -16.76
N TYR A 283 -1.50 -2.19 -17.37
CA TYR A 283 -2.48 -2.16 -18.45
C TYR A 283 -1.79 -2.01 -19.79
N SER A 284 -2.38 -2.56 -20.84
CA SER A 284 -1.99 -2.24 -22.20
C SER A 284 -2.24 -0.75 -22.43
N SER A 285 -1.22 -0.02 -22.90
CA SER A 285 -1.42 1.34 -23.35
C SER A 285 -2.38 1.33 -24.54
N ASP A 286 -3.56 1.92 -24.39
CA ASP A 286 -4.37 2.31 -25.54
C ASP A 286 -3.50 3.25 -26.38
N GLN A 287 -3.08 2.81 -27.57
CA GLN A 287 -2.38 3.65 -28.56
C GLN A 287 -3.27 4.78 -29.13
N SER A 288 -4.35 5.16 -28.45
CA SER A 288 -5.38 6.07 -28.96
C SER A 288 -5.70 7.24 -28.03
N ARG A 289 -4.72 7.71 -27.24
CA ARG A 289 -4.84 8.98 -26.51
C ARG A 289 -3.76 9.95 -26.99
N ASP A 290 -3.93 10.41 -28.23
CA ASP A 290 -3.42 11.69 -28.73
C ASP A 290 -4.30 12.84 -28.20
#